data_AF-A0A2G1W0R5-F1
#
_entry.id   AF-A0A2G1W0R5-F1
#
_cell.length_a   1.000
_cell.length_b   1.000
_cell.length_c   1.000
_cell.angle_alpha   90.00
_cell.angle_beta   90.00
_cell.angle_gamma   90.00
#
_symmetry.space_group_name_H-M   'P 1'
#
loop_
_entity.id
_entity.type
_entity.pdbx_description
1 polymer ?
#
loop_
_entity_poly.entity_id
_entity_poly.type
_entity_poly.pdbx_seq_one_letter_code
_entity_poly.pdbx_strand_id
1 'polypeptide(L)'
;MRLEKLQFSIVNLLGWVGVCAVLIALSRIHFLCVPIACPFVVGPMLAITVNPTRWAVFLGVVSSLCWVLIGLVPYWFLASFLIFAASYLDDDSLTRTVLVVVTIAYFLAVSAIGGYLGGLASRPD
;
A
#
# COMPACT_ATOMS: atom_id res chain seq x y z
N MET A 1 26.91 5.18 -16.21
CA MET A 1 25.95 6.23 -15.80
C MET A 1 24.60 6.24 -16.51
N ARG A 2 24.48 6.42 -17.84
CA ARG A 2 23.15 6.41 -18.52
C ARG A 2 22.49 5.02 -18.54
N LEU A 3 23.28 3.96 -18.79
CA LEU A 3 22.79 2.59 -18.83
C LEU A 3 22.30 2.10 -17.46
N GLU A 4 23.05 2.39 -16.39
CA GLU A 4 22.72 1.99 -15.01
C GLU A 4 21.44 2.67 -14.51
N LYS A 5 21.24 3.96 -14.85
CA LYS A 5 19.98 4.66 -14.55
C LYS A 5 18.79 4.05 -15.31
N LEU A 6 19.01 3.63 -16.55
CA LEU A 6 17.98 2.99 -17.37
C LEU A 6 17.63 1.60 -16.84
N GLN A 7 18.63 0.80 -16.46
CA GLN A 7 18.46 -0.51 -15.83
C GLN A 7 17.71 -0.39 -14.50
N PHE A 8 18.08 0.55 -13.64
CA PHE A 8 17.35 0.83 -12.39
C PHE A 8 15.91 1.24 -12.66
N SER A 9 15.66 2.08 -13.67
CA SER A 9 14.30 2.49 -14.06
C SER A 9 13.45 1.33 -14.56
N ILE A 10 14.02 0.42 -15.35
CA ILE A 10 13.30 -0.75 -15.88
C ILE A 10 12.99 -1.75 -14.75
N VAL A 11 13.96 -2.01 -13.87
CA VAL A 11 13.78 -2.91 -12.72
C VAL A 11 12.72 -2.36 -11.76
N ASN A 12 12.73 -1.05 -11.51
CA ASN A 12 11.69 -0.41 -10.69
C ASN A 12 10.31 -0.51 -11.34
N LEU A 13 10.21 -0.30 -12.66
CA LEU A 13 8.96 -0.46 -13.40
C LEU A 13 8.42 -1.90 -13.31
N LEU A 14 9.28 -2.91 -13.52
CA LEU A 14 8.94 -4.32 -13.33
C LEU A 14 8.51 -4.63 -11.90
N GLY A 15 9.15 -4.02 -10.91
CA GLY A 15 8.76 -4.09 -9.51
C GLY A 15 7.33 -3.61 -9.27
N TRP A 16 6.98 -2.42 -9.77
CA TRP A 16 5.63 -1.86 -9.69
C TRP A 16 4.59 -2.69 -10.45
N VAL A 17 4.93 -3.21 -11.62
CA VAL A 17 4.07 -4.15 -12.36
C VAL A 17 3.80 -5.41 -11.54
N GLY A 18 4.83 -5.95 -10.87
CA GLY A 18 4.70 -7.07 -9.95
C GLY A 18 3.79 -6.75 -8.75
N VAL A 19 3.93 -5.57 -8.15
CA VAL A 19 3.04 -5.08 -7.08
C VAL A 19 1.58 -5.06 -7.55
N CYS A 20 1.32 -4.46 -8.70
CA CYS A 20 -0.02 -4.40 -9.28
C CYS A 20 -0.58 -5.81 -9.55
N ALA A 21 0.23 -6.71 -10.11
CA ALA A 21 -0.18 -8.09 -10.38
C ALA A 21 -0.54 -8.85 -9.09
N VAL A 22 0.25 -8.70 -8.02
CA VAL A 22 -0.02 -9.31 -6.71
C VAL A 22 -1.32 -8.75 -6.11
N LEU A 23 -1.54 -7.44 -6.17
CA LEU A 23 -2.75 -6.82 -5.64
C LEU A 23 -4.01 -7.25 -6.41
N ILE A 24 -3.93 -7.37 -7.74
CA ILE A 24 -5.02 -7.88 -8.58
C ILE A 24 -5.30 -9.37 -8.30
N ALA A 25 -4.25 -10.18 -8.09
CA ALA A 25 -4.42 -11.58 -7.73
C ALA A 25 -5.09 -11.72 -6.36
N LEU A 26 -4.66 -10.95 -5.35
CA LEU A 26 -5.21 -10.99 -4.00
C LEU A 26 -6.64 -10.48 -3.93
N SER A 27 -7.00 -9.45 -4.70
CA SER A 27 -8.37 -8.94 -4.75
C SER A 27 -9.36 -9.96 -5.31
N ARG A 28 -8.90 -10.92 -6.13
CA ARG A 28 -9.71 -12.05 -6.62
C ARG A 28 -9.86 -13.20 -5.62
N ILE A 29 -8.95 -13.34 -4.66
CA ILE A 29 -8.99 -14.41 -3.65
C ILE A 29 -9.81 -13.96 -2.45
N HIS A 30 -9.38 -12.87 -1.80
CA HIS A 30 -10.07 -12.33 -0.63
C HIS A 30 -9.62 -10.88 -0.38
N PHE A 31 -10.56 -9.93 -0.31
CA PHE A 31 -10.23 -8.51 -0.15
C PHE A 31 -9.45 -8.19 1.14
N LEU A 32 -9.64 -8.99 2.21
CA LEU A 32 -8.86 -8.88 3.45
C LEU A 32 -7.38 -9.24 3.31
N CYS A 33 -6.96 -9.88 2.22
CA CYS A 33 -5.54 -10.14 1.99
C CYS A 33 -4.79 -8.89 1.53
N VAL A 34 -5.49 -7.87 1.00
CA VAL A 34 -4.90 -6.61 0.57
C VAL A 34 -4.23 -5.85 1.72
N PRO A 35 -4.90 -5.54 2.86
CA PRO A 35 -4.26 -4.84 3.97
C PRO A 35 -3.06 -5.59 4.56
N ILE A 36 -3.06 -6.93 4.46
CA ILE A 36 -1.94 -7.76 4.93
C ILE A 36 -0.77 -7.68 3.96
N ALA A 37 -1.01 -7.77 2.66
CA ALA A 37 0.04 -7.81 1.64
C ALA A 37 0.63 -6.43 1.30
N CYS A 38 -0.18 -5.37 1.34
CA CYS A 38 0.27 -4.01 1.03
C CYS A 38 1.58 -3.60 1.74
N PRO A 39 1.77 -3.81 3.05
CA PRO A 39 3.00 -3.40 3.70
C PRO A 39 4.25 -4.17 3.24
N PHE A 40 4.09 -5.42 2.82
CA PHE A 40 5.20 -6.25 2.35
C PHE A 40 5.54 -6.04 0.88
N VAL A 41 4.64 -5.43 0.11
CA VAL A 41 4.81 -5.26 -1.33
C VAL A 41 5.05 -3.78 -1.68
N VAL A 42 4.20 -2.88 -1.17
CA VAL A 42 4.26 -1.43 -1.45
C VAL A 42 5.30 -0.75 -0.57
N GLY A 43 5.36 -1.10 0.71
CA GLY A 43 6.32 -0.57 1.68
C GLY A 43 7.77 -0.63 1.19
N PRO A 44 8.32 -1.82 0.87
CA PRO A 44 9.69 -1.94 0.40
C PRO A 44 9.92 -1.31 -0.97
N MET A 45 8.95 -1.36 -1.89
CA MET A 45 9.09 -0.71 -3.21
C MET A 45 9.28 0.78 -3.07
N LEU A 46 8.47 1.45 -2.25
CA LEU A 46 8.63 2.88 -2.01
C LEU A 46 9.92 3.21 -1.27
N ALA A 47 10.33 2.40 -0.30
CA ALA A 47 11.59 2.63 0.39
C ALA A 47 12.81 2.55 -0.56
N ILE A 48 12.84 1.57 -1.48
CA ILE A 48 13.90 1.42 -2.48
C ILE A 48 13.95 2.62 -3.44
N THR A 49 12.81 3.20 -3.80
CA THR A 49 12.79 4.40 -4.65
C THR A 49 13.40 5.62 -3.98
N VAL A 50 13.37 5.68 -2.64
CA VAL A 50 13.93 6.77 -1.85
C VAL A 50 15.42 6.55 -1.54
N ASN A 51 15.79 5.32 -1.19
CA ASN A 51 17.16 4.91 -0.90
C ASN A 51 17.37 3.43 -1.32
N PRO A 52 18.19 3.13 -2.34
CA PRO A 52 18.30 1.79 -2.90
C PRO A 52 19.27 0.90 -2.08
N THR A 53 18.98 0.71 -0.79
CA THR A 53 19.77 -0.17 0.10
C THR A 53 18.93 -1.31 0.66
N ARG A 54 19.59 -2.42 1.03
CA ARG A 54 18.90 -3.55 1.70
C ARG A 54 18.26 -3.14 3.02
N TRP A 55 18.85 -2.17 3.71
CA TRP A 55 18.30 -1.61 4.95
C TRP A 55 17.01 -0.81 4.66
N ALA A 56 16.97 -0.01 3.60
CA ALA A 56 15.74 0.69 3.21
C ALA A 56 14.57 -0.28 3.00
N VAL A 57 14.80 -1.45 2.38
CA VAL A 57 13.76 -2.48 2.20
C VAL A 57 13.14 -2.90 3.54
N PHE A 58 13.98 -3.23 4.53
CA PHE A 58 13.51 -3.69 5.82
C PHE A 58 12.80 -2.56 6.59
N LEU A 59 13.37 -1.35 6.62
CA LEU A 59 12.72 -0.19 7.25
C LEU A 59 11.42 0.17 6.56
N GLY A 60 11.34 0.01 5.24
CA GLY A 60 10.13 0.19 4.45
C GLY A 60 9.02 -0.75 4.90
N VAL A 61 9.32 -2.04 5.07
CA VAL A 61 8.33 -3.03 5.56
C VAL A 61 7.90 -2.71 6.99
N VAL A 62 8.84 -2.48 7.90
CA VAL A 62 8.55 -2.21 9.33
C VAL A 62 7.74 -0.92 9.49
N SER A 63 8.18 0.16 8.84
CA SER A 63 7.47 1.44 8.88
C SER A 63 6.09 1.33 8.25
N SER A 64 5.97 0.61 7.12
CA SER A 64 4.68 0.36 6.49
C SER A 64 3.72 -0.45 7.38
N LEU A 65 4.23 -1.45 8.12
CA LEU A 65 3.42 -2.19 9.11
C LEU A 65 2.93 -1.27 10.23
N CYS A 66 3.81 -0.44 10.80
CA CYS A 66 3.43 0.52 11.84
C CYS A 66 2.38 1.50 11.34
N TRP A 67 2.53 2.03 10.12
CA TRP A 67 1.55 2.93 9.54
C TRP A 67 0.21 2.26 9.27
N VAL A 68 0.20 1.01 8.78
CA VAL A 68 -1.03 0.23 8.62
C VAL A 68 -1.74 0.06 9.96
N LEU A 69 -1.02 -0.25 11.04
CA LEU A 69 -1.58 -0.38 12.39
C LEU A 69 -2.18 0.95 12.88
N ILE A 70 -1.47 2.06 12.71
CA ILE A 70 -1.97 3.41 13.04
C ILE A 70 -3.21 3.74 12.20
N GLY A 71 -3.22 3.35 10.92
CA GLY A 71 -4.30 3.57 9.97
C GLY A 71 -5.58 2.78 10.25
N LEU A 72 -5.54 1.75 11.09
CA LEU A 72 -6.72 0.96 11.44
C LEU A 72 -7.81 1.80 12.11
N VAL A 73 -7.42 2.70 13.02
CA VAL A 73 -8.36 3.56 13.76
C VAL A 73 -9.10 4.54 12.83
N PRO A 74 -8.42 5.41 12.05
CA PRO A 74 -9.08 6.29 11.08
C PRO A 74 -9.83 5.51 9.99
N TYR A 75 -9.33 4.35 9.56
CA TYR A 75 -10.08 3.47 8.65
C TYR A 75 -11.40 2.99 9.25
N TRP A 76 -11.42 2.62 10.53
CA TRP A 76 -12.64 2.22 11.22
C TRP A 76 -13.69 3.33 11.19
N PHE A 77 -13.31 4.58 11.50
CA PHE A 77 -14.21 5.73 11.40
C PHE A 77 -14.74 5.94 9.98
N LEU A 78 -13.87 5.84 8.97
CA LEU A 78 -14.26 5.98 7.56
C LEU A 78 -15.22 4.86 7.13
N ALA A 79 -14.93 3.61 7.49
CA ALA A 79 -15.77 2.46 7.17
C ALA A 79 -17.13 2.55 7.85
N SER A 80 -17.19 2.91 9.13
CA SER A 80 -18.45 3.13 9.86
C SER A 80 -19.30 4.23 9.22
N PHE A 81 -18.67 5.34 8.81
CA PHE A 81 -19.37 6.43 8.11
C PHE A 81 -19.96 5.97 6.77
N LEU A 82 -19.20 5.22 5.97
CA LEU A 82 -19.67 4.70 4.67
C LEU A 82 -20.80 3.68 4.83
N ILE A 83 -20.70 2.77 5.80
CA ILE A 83 -21.77 1.79 6.10
C ILE A 83 -23.05 2.51 6.56
N PHE A 84 -22.92 3.52 7.41
CA PHE A 84 -24.06 4.30 7.86
C PHE A 84 -24.71 5.07 6.70
N ALA A 85 -23.92 5.79 5.89
CA ALA A 85 -24.43 6.52 4.72
C ALA A 85 -25.13 5.60 3.71
N ALA A 86 -24.62 4.39 3.52
CA ALA A 86 -25.21 3.38 2.67
C ALA A 86 -26.57 2.85 3.14
N SER A 87 -26.74 2.67 4.46
CA SER A 87 -28.03 2.26 5.03
C SER A 87 -29.18 3.24 4.75
N TYR A 88 -28.86 4.48 4.36
CA TYR A 88 -29.84 5.49 3.95
C TYR A 88 -30.19 5.45 2.46
N LEU A 89 -29.37 4.83 1.62
CA LEU A 89 -29.49 4.86 0.15
C LEU A 89 -30.10 3.57 -0.45
N ASP A 90 -30.31 2.53 0.36
CA ASP A 90 -30.97 1.26 0.00
C ASP A 90 -30.35 0.54 -1.23
N ASP A 91 -29.05 0.77 -1.47
CA ASP A 91 -28.29 0.16 -2.58
C ASP A 91 -27.05 -0.58 -2.06
N ASP A 92 -27.29 -1.81 -1.59
CA ASP A 92 -26.29 -2.69 -0.98
C ASP A 92 -25.14 -3.05 -1.94
N SER A 93 -25.42 -3.11 -3.24
CA SER A 93 -24.46 -3.54 -4.27
C SER A 93 -23.39 -2.48 -4.53
N LEU A 94 -23.81 -1.22 -4.66
CA LEU A 94 -22.95 -0.07 -4.86
C LEU A 94 -22.09 0.16 -3.61
N THR A 95 -22.72 0.08 -2.44
CA THR A 95 -22.08 0.22 -1.13
C THR A 95 -20.93 -0.75 -0.94
N ARG A 96 -21.15 -2.04 -1.21
CA ARG A 96 -20.12 -3.06 -1.05
C ARG A 96 -18.93 -2.81 -1.96
N THR A 97 -19.19 -2.37 -3.19
CA THR A 97 -18.14 -2.05 -4.18
C THR A 97 -17.33 -0.84 -3.74
N VAL A 98 -18.00 0.24 -3.31
CA VAL A 98 -17.36 1.46 -2.80
C VAL A 98 -16.51 1.15 -1.58
N LEU A 99 -17.05 0.38 -0.62
CA LEU A 99 -16.31 -0.04 0.57
C LEU A 99 -15.01 -0.76 0.18
N VAL A 100 -15.10 -1.77 -0.69
CA VAL A 100 -13.92 -2.54 -1.14
C VAL A 100 -12.88 -1.63 -1.82
N VAL A 101 -13.30 -0.75 -2.73
CA VAL A 101 -12.38 0.16 -3.43
C VAL A 101 -11.72 1.12 -2.45
N VAL A 102 -12.48 1.70 -1.52
CA VAL A 102 -11.96 2.60 -0.49
C VAL A 102 -10.98 1.88 0.44
N THR A 103 -11.30 0.65 0.88
CA THR A 103 -10.39 -0.17 1.69
C THR A 103 -9.05 -0.38 0.97
N ILE A 104 -9.10 -0.82 -0.29
CA ILE A 104 -7.89 -1.09 -1.07
C ILE A 104 -7.07 0.20 -1.22
N ALA A 105 -7.70 1.29 -1.66
CA ALA A 105 -7.03 2.57 -1.86
C ALA A 105 -6.41 3.11 -0.56
N TYR A 106 -7.13 3.00 0.55
CA TYR A 106 -6.69 3.47 1.86
C TYR A 106 -5.44 2.71 2.33
N PHE A 107 -5.47 1.38 2.33
CA PHE A 107 -4.33 0.59 2.80
C PHE A 107 -3.12 0.66 1.86
N LEU A 108 -3.34 0.87 0.57
CA LEU A 108 -2.26 1.20 -0.37
C LEU A 108 -1.61 2.53 -0.02
N ALA A 109 -2.40 3.58 0.20
CA ALA A 109 -1.89 4.91 0.54
C ALA A 109 -1.14 4.92 1.88
N VAL A 110 -1.70 4.30 2.91
CA VAL A 110 -1.05 4.20 4.23
C VAL A 110 0.24 3.40 4.16
N SER A 111 0.24 2.28 3.43
CA SER A 111 1.46 1.48 3.24
C SER A 111 2.52 2.24 2.44
N ALA A 112 2.08 3.04 1.47
CA ALA A 112 2.97 3.88 0.68
C ALA A 112 3.65 4.96 1.52
N ILE A 113 2.87 5.66 2.37
CA ILE A 113 3.39 6.65 3.30
C ILE A 113 4.42 6.01 4.24
N GLY A 114 4.09 4.86 4.82
CA GLY A 114 5.01 4.15 5.70
C GLY A 114 6.28 3.69 4.99
N GLY A 115 6.18 3.15 3.79
CA GLY A 115 7.33 2.77 2.96
C GLY A 115 8.25 3.94 2.64
N TYR A 116 7.67 5.07 2.23
CA TYR A 116 8.41 6.30 1.94
C TYR A 116 9.19 6.81 3.16
N LEU A 117 8.53 6.86 4.33
CA LEU A 117 9.17 7.28 5.57
C LEU A 117 10.26 6.31 6.03
N GLY A 118 10.06 5.00 5.85
CA GLY A 118 11.09 3.99 6.09
C GLY A 118 12.32 4.17 5.19
N GLY A 119 12.10 4.53 3.92
CA GLY A 119 13.16 4.89 2.99
C GLY A 119 13.93 6.14 3.40
N LEU A 120 13.25 7.19 3.86
CA LEU A 120 13.90 8.39 4.38
C LEU A 120 14.73 8.12 5.64
N ALA A 121 14.17 7.37 6.59
CA ALA A 121 14.86 7.01 7.84
C ALA A 121 16.11 6.14 7.62
N SER A 122 16.21 5.48 6.46
CA SER A 122 17.37 4.67 6.08
C SER A 122 18.53 5.47 5.48
N ARG A 123 18.34 6.77 5.22
CA ARG A 123 19.39 7.62 4.64
C ARG A 123 20.50 7.84 5.67
N PRO A 124 21.78 7.76 5.26
CA PRO A 124 22.93 7.90 6.15
C PRO A 124 23.24 9.36 6.51
N ASP A 125 22.21 10.20 6.66
CA ASP A 125 22.32 11.65 6.91
C ASP A 125 22.54 11.94 8.40
#